data_AF-A0A8K0Q1M5-F1
#
_entry.id   AF-A0A8K0Q1M5-F1
#
_cell.length_a   1.000
_cell.length_b   1.000
_cell.length_c   1.000
_cell.angle_alpha   90.00
_cell.angle_beta   90.00
_cell.angle_gamma   90.00
#
_symmetry.space_group_name_H-M   'P 1'
#
loop_
_entity.id
_entity.type
_entity.pdbx_description
1 polymer ?
#
loop_
_entity_poly.entity_id
_entity_poly.type
_entity_poly.pdbx_seq_one_letter_code
_entity_poly.pdbx_strand_id
1 'polypeptide(L)'
;MYRPDQRRSCCPHYTIRLDSSQFKPSRAQRQTLNRFNKYVVGDSYGKEAARLHPKSRDQAKKRDNHFDLVERIHEAEDTKLLKPPEATHKLVVTLENDDFTEEKYTVYKNYQQVVHKDDPAEISRKGFKGFLCNSPLRRETMIGSNGRERRLGSYHHCYRLDGKLVAMGVLDLLPDCVSSVYFLYDESIHKLAPGKLGALYEIALSLEEGYGWWYPGFYIHSCPKMRYKIDYSPQFILDPVALKWDPLDREVLDLLDKRPFVSLSQERLGVSAAAIQDVDPNAKISDVPEDSGSDDDDEVDEDDGDDEDNIWLFSSEMPGIPSLSSIITLDMDRILLKITPDGPLYKTSDLVSWEQQTVEQWPGLRAGVAELVAAIGPDLMDQICLDFVSR
;
A
#
# COMPACT_ATOMS: atom_id res chain seq x y z
N MET A 1 1.09 1.09 8.64
CA MET A 1 1.75 1.00 7.33
C MET A 1 3.00 0.14 7.51
N TYR A 2 3.29 -0.75 6.57
CA TYR A 2 4.36 -1.74 6.69
C TYR A 2 5.75 -1.09 6.61
N ARG A 3 6.68 -1.52 7.47
CA ARG A 3 8.06 -1.04 7.47
C ARG A 3 8.99 -2.16 6.97
N PRO A 4 9.59 -2.03 5.79
CA PRO A 4 10.57 -2.98 5.30
C PRO A 4 11.94 -2.72 5.93
N ASP A 5 12.81 -3.72 5.99
CA ASP A 5 14.23 -3.50 6.25
C ASP A 5 14.92 -3.06 4.94
N GLN A 6 15.04 -1.75 4.75
CA GLN A 6 15.61 -1.21 3.52
C GLN A 6 17.12 -1.45 3.38
N ARG A 7 17.85 -1.68 4.48
CA ARG A 7 19.30 -1.89 4.43
C ARG A 7 19.65 -3.28 3.95
N ARG A 8 18.87 -4.27 4.35
CA ARG A 8 19.05 -5.68 3.95
C ARG A 8 18.36 -6.01 2.62
N SER A 9 17.51 -5.11 2.12
CA SER A 9 16.89 -5.25 0.79
C SER A 9 17.90 -4.98 -0.33
N CYS A 10 17.97 -5.85 -1.35
CA CYS A 10 18.79 -5.61 -2.56
C CYS A 10 18.41 -4.32 -3.31
N CYS A 11 17.15 -3.90 -3.18
CA CYS A 11 16.61 -2.66 -3.71
C CYS A 11 15.76 -1.97 -2.62
N PRO A 12 16.18 -0.79 -2.10
CA PRO A 12 15.47 -0.15 -1.00
C PRO A 12 14.03 0.26 -1.34
N HIS A 13 13.12 -0.14 -0.46
CA HIS A 13 11.70 0.18 -0.51
C HIS A 13 11.41 1.48 0.25
N TYR A 14 11.24 2.58 -0.48
CA TYR A 14 10.86 3.85 0.11
C TYR A 14 9.36 3.99 0.20
N THR A 15 8.88 4.45 1.35
CA THR A 15 7.49 4.88 1.44
C THR A 15 7.36 6.27 0.85
N ILE A 16 6.41 6.45 -0.06
CA ILE A 16 6.00 7.75 -0.57
C ILE A 16 4.52 7.98 -0.33
N ARG A 17 4.11 9.25 -0.29
CA ARG A 17 2.71 9.66 -0.16
C ARG A 17 2.44 10.98 -0.84
N LEU A 18 1.19 11.17 -1.23
CA LEU A 18 0.70 12.39 -1.85
C LEU A 18 -0.48 12.95 -1.07
N ASP A 19 -0.48 14.26 -0.84
CA ASP A 19 -1.66 14.98 -0.32
C ASP A 19 -2.67 15.11 -1.46
N SER A 20 -3.80 14.42 -1.32
CA SER A 20 -4.86 14.39 -2.33
C SER A 20 -5.43 15.77 -2.62
N SER A 21 -5.45 16.68 -1.63
CA SER A 21 -5.91 18.07 -1.80
C SER A 21 -4.96 18.94 -2.63
N GLN A 22 -3.69 18.56 -2.73
CA GLN A 22 -2.67 19.28 -3.48
C GLN A 22 -2.41 18.67 -4.86
N PHE A 23 -2.97 17.49 -5.14
CA PHE A 23 -2.76 16.79 -6.39
C PHE A 23 -3.24 17.59 -7.60
N LYS A 24 -2.38 17.66 -8.62
CA LYS A 24 -2.72 18.30 -9.89
C LYS A 24 -2.51 17.31 -11.04
N PRO A 25 -3.59 16.79 -11.64
CA PRO A 25 -3.48 15.88 -12.77
C PRO A 25 -2.65 16.46 -13.92
N SER A 26 -1.60 15.75 -14.30
CA SER A 26 -0.74 16.10 -15.45
C SER A 26 -1.55 16.10 -16.75
N ARG A 27 -1.01 16.72 -17.81
CA ARG A 27 -1.65 16.69 -19.13
C ARG A 27 -1.91 15.25 -19.60
N ALA A 28 -0.97 14.34 -19.37
CA ALA A 28 -1.10 12.94 -19.75
C ALA A 28 -2.18 12.22 -18.93
N GLN A 29 -2.30 12.48 -17.63
CA GLN A 29 -3.36 11.93 -16.77
C GLN A 29 -4.74 12.42 -17.22
N ARG A 30 -4.90 13.74 -17.45
CA ARG A 30 -6.15 14.32 -17.97
C ARG A 30 -6.56 13.75 -19.33
N GLN A 31 -5.59 13.56 -20.23
CA GLN A 31 -5.85 12.95 -21.55
C GLN A 31 -6.24 11.48 -21.44
N THR A 32 -5.65 10.71 -20.53
CA THR A 32 -6.08 9.33 -20.28
C THR A 32 -7.52 9.29 -19.79
N LEU A 33 -7.88 10.10 -18.79
CA LEU A 33 -9.25 10.13 -18.29
C LEU A 33 -10.27 10.56 -19.36
N ASN A 34 -9.98 11.64 -20.10
CA ASN A 34 -10.87 12.10 -21.18
C ASN A 34 -11.05 11.03 -22.28
N ARG A 35 -10.00 10.26 -22.61
CA ARG A 35 -10.10 9.17 -23.60
C ARG A 35 -10.92 8.01 -23.07
N PHE A 36 -10.76 7.65 -21.80
CA PHE A 36 -11.56 6.61 -21.16
C PHE A 36 -13.03 7.01 -21.10
N ASN A 37 -13.33 8.23 -20.66
CA ASN A 37 -14.70 8.73 -20.61
C ASN A 37 -15.33 8.74 -22.01
N LYS A 38 -14.58 9.20 -23.03
CA LYS A 38 -15.02 9.13 -24.43
C LYS A 38 -15.29 7.70 -24.90
N TYR A 39 -14.44 6.74 -24.53
CA TYR A 39 -14.61 5.33 -24.86
C TYR A 39 -15.91 4.79 -24.25
N VAL A 40 -16.17 5.06 -22.97
CA VAL A 40 -17.37 4.59 -22.26
C VAL A 40 -18.64 5.21 -22.84
N VAL A 41 -18.70 6.54 -22.97
CA VAL A 41 -19.94 7.20 -23.44
C VAL A 41 -20.17 6.98 -24.93
N GLY A 42 -19.11 7.03 -25.74
CA GLY A 42 -19.17 6.93 -27.20
C GLY A 42 -19.56 8.23 -27.92
N ASP A 43 -19.20 8.30 -29.21
CA ASP A 43 -19.42 9.48 -30.04
C ASP A 43 -20.92 9.76 -30.31
N SER A 44 -21.75 8.72 -30.36
CA SER A 44 -23.20 8.83 -30.54
C SER A 44 -23.86 9.52 -29.34
N TYR A 45 -23.55 9.05 -28.13
CA TYR A 45 -24.01 9.67 -26.88
C TYR A 45 -23.59 11.13 -26.82
N GLY A 46 -22.32 11.44 -27.06
CA GLY A 46 -21.80 12.80 -26.93
C GLY A 46 -22.51 13.82 -27.83
N LYS A 47 -22.87 13.43 -29.07
CA LYS A 47 -23.61 14.29 -30.00
C LYS A 47 -25.07 14.48 -29.57
N GLU A 48 -25.72 13.39 -29.20
CA GLU A 48 -27.15 13.40 -28.89
C GLU A 48 -27.44 14.01 -27.52
N ALA A 49 -26.59 13.75 -26.52
CA ALA A 49 -26.65 14.40 -25.21
C ALA A 49 -26.40 15.91 -25.31
N ALA A 50 -25.48 16.37 -26.17
CA ALA A 50 -25.29 17.80 -26.40
C ALA A 50 -26.51 18.49 -27.05
N ARG A 51 -27.31 17.74 -27.81
CA ARG A 51 -28.56 18.21 -28.44
C ARG A 51 -29.72 18.23 -27.44
N LEU A 52 -29.88 17.17 -26.66
CA LEU A 52 -30.99 17.00 -25.71
C LEU A 52 -30.77 17.75 -24.39
N HIS A 53 -29.51 17.82 -23.94
CA HIS A 53 -29.11 18.40 -22.65
C HIS A 53 -27.95 19.38 -22.85
N PRO A 54 -28.17 20.51 -23.54
CA PRO A 54 -27.11 21.47 -23.82
C PRO A 54 -26.56 22.08 -22.54
N LYS A 55 -25.23 22.14 -22.43
CA LYS A 55 -24.55 22.81 -21.33
C LYS A 55 -24.74 24.31 -21.43
N SER A 56 -24.96 24.97 -20.30
CA SER A 56 -24.95 26.44 -20.25
C SER A 56 -23.57 26.98 -20.62
N ARG A 57 -23.51 28.24 -21.06
CA ARG A 57 -22.24 28.91 -21.36
C ARG A 57 -21.27 28.88 -20.17
N ASP A 58 -21.79 29.02 -18.97
CA ASP A 58 -20.99 29.02 -17.74
C ASP A 58 -20.48 27.61 -17.39
N GLN A 59 -21.30 26.57 -17.61
CA GLN A 59 -20.88 25.18 -17.46
C GLN A 59 -19.79 24.81 -18.46
N ALA A 60 -19.92 25.20 -19.73
CA ALA A 60 -18.90 24.99 -20.75
C ALA A 60 -17.59 25.72 -20.38
N LYS A 61 -17.69 26.99 -19.98
CA LYS A 61 -16.54 27.79 -19.55
C LYS A 61 -15.85 27.19 -18.31
N LYS A 62 -16.60 26.71 -17.31
CA LYS A 62 -16.04 26.02 -16.14
C LYS A 62 -15.25 24.78 -16.58
N ARG A 63 -15.87 23.94 -17.40
CA ARG A 63 -15.27 22.68 -17.87
C ARG A 63 -13.97 22.88 -18.65
N ASP A 64 -13.91 23.91 -19.48
CA ASP A 64 -12.73 24.14 -20.34
C ASP A 64 -11.57 24.78 -19.59
N ASN A 65 -11.84 25.58 -18.55
CA ASN A 65 -10.81 26.30 -17.78
C ASN A 65 -10.41 25.60 -16.49
N HIS A 66 -11.23 24.71 -15.94
CA HIS A 66 -10.99 24.04 -14.67
C HIS A 66 -11.14 22.53 -14.81
N PHE A 67 -10.11 21.80 -14.36
CA PHE A 67 -10.14 20.34 -14.29
C PHE A 67 -10.36 19.93 -12.83
N ASP A 68 -11.61 19.65 -12.50
CA ASP A 68 -12.00 19.07 -11.21
C ASP A 68 -11.88 17.55 -11.31
N LEU A 69 -10.99 16.94 -10.53
CA LEU A 69 -10.73 15.49 -10.63
C LEU A 69 -11.99 14.67 -10.31
N VAL A 70 -12.69 15.01 -9.23
CA VAL A 70 -13.86 14.27 -8.76
C VAL A 70 -15.00 14.38 -9.77
N GLU A 71 -15.26 15.57 -10.31
CA GLU A 71 -16.27 15.73 -11.37
C GLU A 71 -15.94 14.87 -12.60
N ARG A 72 -14.66 14.83 -13.00
CA ARG A 72 -14.22 14.15 -14.23
C ARG A 72 -14.09 12.64 -14.09
N ILE A 73 -13.84 12.12 -12.90
CA ILE A 73 -13.68 10.68 -12.68
C ILE A 73 -15.03 9.96 -12.76
N HIS A 74 -16.11 10.61 -12.28
CA HIS A 74 -17.45 10.04 -12.29
C HIS A 74 -18.27 10.37 -13.56
N GLU A 75 -17.80 11.24 -14.45
CA GLU A 75 -18.63 11.76 -15.56
C GLU A 75 -19.12 10.67 -16.53
N ALA A 76 -18.41 9.54 -16.60
CA ALA A 76 -18.76 8.41 -17.47
C ALA A 76 -19.50 7.28 -16.75
N GLU A 77 -19.69 7.37 -15.43
CA GLU A 77 -20.44 6.37 -14.68
C GLU A 77 -21.93 6.42 -15.03
N ASP A 78 -22.55 5.25 -15.17
CA ASP A 78 -23.94 5.10 -15.62
C ASP A 78 -24.93 5.93 -14.79
N THR A 79 -24.67 6.08 -13.49
CA THR A 79 -25.51 6.84 -12.55
C THR A 79 -25.42 8.36 -12.74
N LYS A 80 -24.38 8.85 -13.43
CA LYS A 80 -24.15 10.28 -13.69
C LYS A 80 -24.57 10.71 -15.09
N LEU A 81 -24.78 9.76 -15.99
CA LEU A 81 -25.17 10.04 -17.38
C LEU A 81 -26.62 10.50 -17.48
N LEU A 82 -26.85 11.53 -18.30
CA LEU A 82 -28.19 11.99 -18.63
C LEU A 82 -28.82 11.04 -19.65
N LYS A 83 -30.06 10.60 -19.39
CA LYS A 83 -30.81 9.66 -20.23
C LYS A 83 -32.17 10.26 -20.62
N PRO A 84 -32.62 10.07 -21.89
CA PRO A 84 -31.87 9.56 -23.04
C PRO A 84 -30.76 10.54 -23.50
N PRO A 85 -29.74 10.12 -24.29
CA PRO A 85 -29.51 8.81 -24.94
C PRO A 85 -28.80 7.78 -24.03
N GLU A 86 -28.61 6.54 -24.50
CA GLU A 86 -27.78 5.53 -23.83
C GLU A 86 -26.31 5.61 -24.27
N ALA A 87 -25.38 5.36 -23.34
CA ALA A 87 -23.96 5.27 -23.62
C ALA A 87 -23.59 3.98 -24.37
N THR A 88 -22.40 3.97 -24.97
CA THR A 88 -21.87 2.77 -25.64
C THR A 88 -21.54 1.65 -24.66
N HIS A 89 -21.00 2.02 -23.49
CA HIS A 89 -20.72 1.10 -22.41
C HIS A 89 -21.35 1.58 -21.10
N LYS A 90 -21.74 0.64 -20.25
CA LYS A 90 -22.20 0.89 -18.89
C LYS A 90 -21.05 0.75 -17.90
N LEU A 91 -20.52 1.86 -17.41
CA LEU A 91 -19.51 1.89 -16.36
C LEU A 91 -20.16 1.93 -14.97
N VAL A 92 -19.77 0.99 -14.11
CA VAL A 92 -20.16 0.94 -12.69
C VAL A 92 -18.91 0.77 -11.85
N VAL A 93 -18.72 1.66 -10.88
CA VAL A 93 -17.59 1.62 -9.93
C VAL A 93 -18.16 1.43 -8.53
N THR A 94 -17.65 0.45 -7.79
CA THR A 94 -18.13 0.11 -6.45
C THR A 94 -16.97 -0.11 -5.50
N LEU A 95 -17.16 0.27 -4.23
CA LEU A 95 -16.27 -0.14 -3.15
C LEU A 95 -16.93 -1.30 -2.39
N GLU A 96 -16.30 -2.46 -2.46
CA GLU A 96 -16.78 -3.73 -1.91
C GLU A 96 -15.82 -4.25 -0.85
N ASN A 97 -16.27 -5.17 0.00
CA ASN A 97 -15.36 -5.86 0.92
C ASN A 97 -14.26 -6.60 0.16
N ASP A 98 -13.15 -6.88 0.84
CA ASP A 98 -12.03 -7.67 0.30
C ASP A 98 -12.35 -9.18 0.22
N ASP A 99 -13.62 -9.56 0.36
CA ASP A 99 -14.06 -10.95 0.30
C ASP A 99 -13.82 -11.56 -1.10
N PHE A 100 -13.49 -12.84 -1.08
CA PHE A 100 -13.35 -13.66 -2.28
C PHE A 100 -14.65 -13.75 -3.07
N THR A 101 -14.55 -13.53 -4.38
CA THR A 101 -15.59 -13.93 -5.34
C THR A 101 -14.94 -14.55 -6.57
N GLU A 102 -15.65 -15.44 -7.27
CA GLU A 102 -15.16 -15.99 -8.54
C GLU A 102 -14.98 -14.91 -9.61
N GLU A 103 -15.80 -13.85 -9.58
CA GLU A 103 -15.66 -12.69 -10.48
C GLU A 103 -14.31 -11.99 -10.27
N LYS A 104 -13.95 -11.67 -9.01
CA LYS A 104 -12.67 -11.04 -8.66
C LYS A 104 -11.47 -11.95 -8.99
N TYR A 105 -11.60 -13.24 -8.68
CA TYR A 105 -10.57 -14.23 -9.00
C TYR A 105 -10.30 -14.37 -10.50
N THR A 106 -11.34 -14.25 -11.34
CA THR A 106 -11.19 -14.32 -12.79
C THR A 106 -10.30 -13.19 -13.32
N VAL A 107 -10.46 -11.97 -12.80
CA VAL A 107 -9.60 -10.83 -13.18
C VAL A 107 -8.18 -11.02 -12.65
N TYR A 108 -8.03 -11.48 -11.41
CA TYR A 108 -6.71 -11.81 -10.84
C TYR A 108 -5.97 -12.83 -11.71
N LYS A 109 -6.64 -13.95 -12.06
CA LYS A 109 -6.05 -14.99 -12.89
C LYS A 109 -5.61 -14.47 -14.26
N ASN A 110 -6.46 -13.69 -14.93
CA ASN A 110 -6.08 -13.08 -16.21
C ASN A 110 -4.85 -12.16 -16.05
N TYR A 111 -4.83 -11.34 -15.00
CA TYR A 111 -3.73 -10.42 -14.74
C TYR A 111 -2.40 -11.15 -14.48
N GLN A 112 -2.38 -12.17 -13.63
CA GLN A 112 -1.17 -12.97 -13.36
C GLN A 112 -0.64 -13.62 -14.65
N GLN A 113 -1.51 -14.23 -15.46
CA GLN A 113 -1.11 -14.87 -16.72
C GLN A 113 -0.59 -13.89 -17.78
N VAL A 114 -1.22 -12.72 -17.92
CA VAL A 114 -0.92 -11.80 -19.01
C VAL A 114 0.20 -10.82 -18.65
N VAL A 115 0.20 -10.32 -17.41
CA VAL A 115 1.12 -9.26 -16.97
C VAL A 115 2.36 -9.83 -16.30
N HIS A 116 2.20 -10.83 -15.42
CA HIS A 116 3.33 -11.47 -14.73
C HIS A 116 3.87 -12.70 -15.45
N LYS A 117 3.04 -13.32 -16.32
CA LYS A 117 3.37 -14.55 -17.06
C LYS A 117 3.58 -15.77 -16.17
N ASP A 118 2.88 -15.79 -15.04
CA ASP A 118 2.88 -16.92 -14.12
C ASP A 118 2.25 -18.16 -14.77
N ASP A 119 2.67 -19.35 -14.34
CA ASP A 119 2.08 -20.59 -14.82
C ASP A 119 0.61 -20.70 -14.36
N PRO A 120 -0.34 -21.01 -15.26
CA PRO A 120 -1.73 -21.28 -14.88
C PRO A 120 -1.93 -22.26 -13.71
N ALA A 121 -1.01 -23.19 -13.48
CA ALA A 121 -1.05 -24.15 -12.38
C ALA A 121 -0.71 -23.53 -11.01
N GLU A 122 0.13 -22.50 -10.98
CA GLU A 122 0.52 -21.79 -9.76
C GLU A 122 -0.54 -20.78 -9.29
N ILE A 123 -1.40 -20.35 -10.22
CA ILE A 123 -2.47 -19.39 -9.94
C ILE A 123 -3.64 -20.11 -9.29
N SER A 124 -3.71 -20.01 -7.96
CA SER A 124 -4.73 -20.69 -7.15
C SER A 124 -5.68 -19.72 -6.44
N ARG A 125 -6.89 -20.21 -6.13
CA ARG A 125 -7.86 -19.50 -5.28
C ARG A 125 -7.34 -19.28 -3.86
N LYS A 126 -6.57 -20.24 -3.33
CA LYS A 126 -5.95 -20.15 -2.00
C LYS A 126 -4.93 -19.01 -1.99
N GLY A 127 -4.07 -18.93 -3.01
CA GLY A 127 -3.11 -17.83 -3.18
C GLY A 127 -3.81 -16.47 -3.27
N PHE A 128 -4.85 -16.34 -4.10
CA PHE A 128 -5.64 -15.10 -4.18
C PHE A 128 -6.28 -14.72 -2.84
N LYS A 129 -6.82 -15.69 -2.10
CA LYS A 129 -7.42 -15.46 -0.77
C LYS A 129 -6.41 -15.04 0.28
N GLY A 130 -5.20 -15.60 0.26
CA GLY A 130 -4.15 -15.27 1.23
C GLY A 130 -3.46 -13.95 0.90
N PHE A 131 -3.37 -13.60 -0.38
CA PHE A 131 -2.67 -12.39 -0.82
C PHE A 131 -3.56 -11.15 -0.83
N LEU A 132 -4.77 -11.25 -1.40
CA LEU A 132 -5.62 -10.10 -1.70
C LEU A 132 -6.96 -10.13 -0.96
N CYS A 133 -7.24 -11.16 -0.18
CA CYS A 133 -8.44 -11.22 0.66
C CYS A 133 -8.01 -11.38 2.13
N ASN A 134 -8.98 -11.23 3.05
CA ASN A 134 -8.78 -11.54 4.48
C ASN A 134 -7.72 -10.67 5.15
N SER A 135 -7.72 -9.37 4.89
CA SER A 135 -6.83 -8.45 5.60
C SER A 135 -6.99 -8.53 7.13
N PRO A 136 -5.89 -8.37 7.90
CA PRO A 136 -5.97 -8.27 9.35
C PRO A 136 -6.59 -6.95 9.84
N LEU A 137 -6.79 -5.97 8.95
CA LEU A 137 -7.38 -4.68 9.32
C LEU A 137 -8.85 -4.84 9.67
N ARG A 138 -9.21 -4.37 10.87
CA ARG A 138 -10.59 -4.35 11.33
C ARG A 138 -11.39 -3.34 10.52
N ARG A 139 -12.56 -3.76 10.04
CA ARG A 139 -13.52 -2.86 9.41
C ARG A 139 -14.30 -2.14 10.48
N GLU A 140 -14.26 -0.82 10.42
CA GLU A 140 -15.02 0.03 11.32
C GLU A 140 -15.33 1.36 10.63
N THR A 141 -15.96 2.25 11.38
CA THR A 141 -16.27 3.58 10.89
C THR A 141 -15.83 4.58 11.93
N MET A 142 -15.14 5.62 11.49
CA MET A 142 -14.65 6.69 12.34
C MET A 142 -15.20 8.04 11.88
N ILE A 143 -15.29 8.97 12.82
CA ILE A 143 -15.52 10.38 12.51
C ILE A 143 -14.17 11.08 12.51
N GLY A 144 -13.75 11.56 11.34
CA GLY A 144 -12.51 12.32 11.19
C GLY A 144 -12.57 13.67 11.91
N SER A 145 -11.41 14.30 12.11
CA SER A 145 -11.29 15.63 12.71
C SER A 145 -12.09 16.72 11.98
N ASN A 146 -12.39 16.50 10.70
CA ASN A 146 -13.24 17.36 9.88
C ASN A 146 -14.76 17.07 10.01
N GLY A 147 -15.15 16.19 10.94
CA GLY A 147 -16.54 15.77 11.16
C GLY A 147 -17.10 14.81 10.11
N ARG A 148 -16.27 14.35 9.16
CA ARG A 148 -16.71 13.39 8.13
C ARG A 148 -16.60 11.96 8.62
N GLU A 149 -17.63 11.17 8.35
CA GLU A 149 -17.63 9.73 8.52
C GLU A 149 -16.71 9.07 7.48
N ARG A 150 -15.85 8.15 7.92
CA ARG A 150 -14.89 7.43 7.08
C ARG A 150 -14.92 5.94 7.41
N ARG A 151 -14.83 5.11 6.38
CA ARG A 151 -14.76 3.66 6.51
C ARG A 151 -13.31 3.25 6.70
N LEU A 152 -13.03 2.40 7.68
CA LEU A 152 -11.70 1.85 7.89
C LEU A 152 -11.68 0.37 7.52
N GLY A 153 -10.50 -0.13 7.18
CA GLY A 153 -10.26 -1.53 6.81
C GLY A 153 -9.97 -1.72 5.33
N SER A 154 -9.88 -2.98 4.91
CA SER A 154 -9.52 -3.31 3.53
C SER A 154 -10.74 -3.53 2.64
N TYR A 155 -10.66 -3.03 1.41
CA TYR A 155 -11.74 -3.02 0.43
C TYR A 155 -11.23 -3.28 -0.98
N HIS A 156 -12.09 -3.83 -1.82
CA HIS A 156 -11.92 -3.94 -3.25
C HIS A 156 -12.66 -2.81 -3.97
N HIS A 157 -11.91 -1.97 -4.69
CA HIS A 157 -12.45 -0.96 -5.58
C HIS A 157 -12.67 -1.59 -6.95
N CYS A 158 -13.91 -1.99 -7.23
CA CYS A 158 -14.32 -2.80 -8.37
C CYS A 158 -14.79 -1.93 -9.54
N TYR A 159 -14.26 -2.17 -10.74
CA TYR A 159 -14.62 -1.44 -11.97
C TYR A 159 -15.26 -2.39 -12.96
N ARG A 160 -16.55 -2.18 -13.25
CA ARG A 160 -17.32 -3.01 -14.19
C ARG A 160 -17.65 -2.23 -15.45
N LEU A 161 -17.39 -2.84 -16.61
CA LEU A 161 -17.87 -2.39 -17.92
C LEU A 161 -18.87 -3.41 -18.45
N ASP A 162 -20.07 -2.94 -18.79
CA ASP A 162 -21.16 -3.77 -19.33
C ASP A 162 -21.51 -4.97 -18.43
N GLY A 163 -21.39 -4.77 -17.12
CA GLY A 163 -21.64 -5.80 -16.11
C GLY A 163 -20.50 -6.79 -15.89
N LYS A 164 -19.39 -6.72 -16.65
CA LYS A 164 -18.18 -7.52 -16.42
C LYS A 164 -17.18 -6.75 -15.57
N LEU A 165 -16.67 -7.33 -14.49
CA LEU A 165 -15.50 -6.80 -13.78
C LEU A 165 -14.26 -6.83 -14.67
N VAL A 166 -13.64 -5.67 -14.86
CA VAL A 166 -12.48 -5.49 -15.75
C VAL A 166 -11.26 -4.92 -15.03
N ALA A 167 -11.43 -4.36 -13.83
CA ALA A 167 -10.33 -4.00 -12.95
C ALA A 167 -10.76 -4.07 -11.49
N MET A 168 -9.76 -4.18 -10.61
CA MET A 168 -9.93 -4.15 -9.17
C MET A 168 -8.71 -3.50 -8.52
N GLY A 169 -8.93 -2.45 -7.72
CA GLY A 169 -7.95 -1.96 -6.76
C GLY A 169 -8.15 -2.64 -5.40
N VAL A 170 -7.08 -2.99 -4.72
CA VAL A 170 -7.08 -3.50 -3.35
C VAL A 170 -6.56 -2.38 -2.47
N LEU A 171 -7.44 -1.87 -1.59
CA LEU A 171 -7.21 -0.64 -0.84
C LEU A 171 -7.30 -0.90 0.65
N ASP A 172 -6.35 -0.35 1.41
CA ASP A 172 -6.51 -0.17 2.85
C ASP A 172 -6.96 1.26 3.12
N LEU A 173 -8.13 1.41 3.71
CA LEU A 173 -8.64 2.69 4.20
C LEU A 173 -8.25 2.82 5.67
N LEU A 174 -7.36 3.76 5.94
CA LEU A 174 -6.81 4.06 7.26
C LEU A 174 -7.23 5.47 7.68
N PRO A 175 -7.11 5.85 8.96
CA PRO A 175 -7.68 7.09 9.48
C PRO A 175 -7.44 8.32 8.61
N ASP A 176 -6.21 8.49 8.13
CA ASP A 176 -5.80 9.63 7.31
C ASP A 176 -5.28 9.22 5.93
N CYS A 177 -5.59 8.02 5.44
CA CYS A 177 -5.17 7.67 4.08
C CYS A 177 -5.93 6.58 3.35
N VAL A 178 -5.91 6.68 2.02
CA VAL A 178 -6.14 5.57 1.10
C VAL A 178 -4.79 4.97 0.71
N SER A 179 -4.55 3.72 1.06
CA SER A 179 -3.34 2.99 0.68
C SER A 179 -3.62 2.00 -0.45
N SER A 180 -2.95 2.18 -1.58
CA SER A 180 -3.00 1.32 -2.75
C SER A 180 -2.12 0.09 -2.53
N VAL A 181 -2.73 -1.03 -2.12
CA VAL A 181 -2.02 -2.28 -1.84
C VAL A 181 -1.68 -3.00 -3.13
N TYR A 182 -2.67 -3.16 -4.00
CA TYR A 182 -2.50 -3.83 -5.28
C TYR A 182 -3.53 -3.33 -6.30
N PHE A 183 -3.19 -3.41 -7.59
CA PHE A 183 -4.14 -3.07 -8.65
C PHE A 183 -4.00 -4.07 -9.79
N LEU A 184 -5.12 -4.65 -10.20
CA LEU A 184 -5.19 -5.67 -11.24
C LEU A 184 -6.29 -5.36 -12.23
N TYR A 185 -6.11 -5.84 -13.46
CA TYR A 185 -7.04 -5.59 -14.56
C TYR A 185 -7.06 -6.71 -15.59
N ASP A 186 -8.18 -6.84 -16.27
CA ASP A 186 -8.37 -7.74 -17.40
C ASP A 186 -7.71 -7.15 -18.65
N GLU A 187 -7.09 -8.00 -19.46
CA GLU A 187 -6.38 -7.62 -20.69
C GLU A 187 -7.25 -6.81 -21.67
N SER A 188 -8.57 -7.01 -21.64
CA SER A 188 -9.53 -6.32 -22.51
C SER A 188 -9.46 -4.79 -22.39
N ILE A 189 -9.05 -4.27 -21.23
CA ILE A 189 -8.93 -2.83 -21.00
C ILE A 189 -7.48 -2.32 -21.02
N HIS A 190 -6.49 -3.16 -21.32
CA HIS A 190 -5.07 -2.79 -21.27
C HIS A 190 -4.75 -1.51 -22.06
N LYS A 191 -5.36 -1.36 -23.25
CA LYS A 191 -5.19 -0.19 -24.14
C LYS A 191 -5.74 1.12 -23.56
N LEU A 192 -6.53 1.05 -22.50
CA LEU A 192 -7.16 2.20 -21.84
C LEU A 192 -6.32 2.76 -20.67
N ALA A 193 -5.11 2.21 -20.45
CA ALA A 193 -4.21 2.59 -19.36
C ALA A 193 -4.83 2.46 -17.95
N PRO A 194 -5.34 1.26 -17.59
CA PRO A 194 -6.13 1.03 -16.37
C PRO A 194 -5.38 1.38 -15.09
N GLY A 195 -4.07 1.11 -14.98
CA GLY A 195 -3.30 1.48 -13.78
C GLY A 195 -3.26 3.00 -13.53
N LYS A 196 -3.26 3.81 -14.60
CA LYS A 196 -3.32 5.28 -14.45
C LYS A 196 -4.71 5.74 -14.02
N LEU A 197 -5.75 5.11 -14.55
CA LEU A 197 -7.14 5.38 -14.16
C LEU A 197 -7.37 4.98 -12.70
N GLY A 198 -6.93 3.79 -12.29
CA GLY A 198 -7.03 3.30 -10.90
C GLY A 198 -6.45 4.28 -9.90
N ALA A 199 -5.22 4.75 -10.12
CA ALA A 199 -4.61 5.77 -9.26
C ALA A 199 -5.42 7.09 -9.21
N LEU A 200 -6.00 7.53 -10.33
CA LEU A 200 -6.85 8.73 -10.34
C LEU A 200 -8.15 8.53 -9.55
N TYR A 201 -8.76 7.34 -9.64
CA TYR A 201 -9.93 6.96 -8.84
C TYR A 201 -9.61 6.87 -7.35
N GLU A 202 -8.46 6.31 -6.97
CA GLU A 202 -8.03 6.23 -5.57
C GLU A 202 -7.74 7.60 -4.96
N ILE A 203 -7.10 8.50 -5.72
CA ILE A 203 -6.89 9.89 -5.29
C ILE A 203 -8.22 10.63 -5.16
N ALA A 204 -9.17 10.40 -6.08
CA ALA A 204 -10.52 10.96 -5.98
C ALA A 204 -11.24 10.45 -4.73
N LEU A 205 -11.20 9.13 -4.46
CA LEU A 205 -11.76 8.53 -3.25
C LEU A 205 -11.19 9.19 -1.97
N SER A 206 -9.89 9.43 -1.94
CA SER A 206 -9.22 10.12 -0.83
C SER A 206 -9.75 11.56 -0.61
N LEU A 207 -10.00 12.29 -1.70
CA LEU A 207 -10.59 13.64 -1.66
C LEU A 207 -12.05 13.63 -1.18
N GLU A 208 -12.84 12.69 -1.68
CA GLU A 208 -14.28 12.61 -1.43
C GLU A 208 -14.56 12.23 0.02
N GLU A 209 -13.96 11.13 0.48
CA GLU A 209 -14.13 10.65 1.87
C GLU A 209 -13.25 11.42 2.86
N GLY A 210 -12.31 12.23 2.35
CA GLY A 210 -11.52 13.16 3.15
C GLY A 210 -10.42 12.48 3.96
N TYR A 211 -9.85 11.39 3.48
CA TYR A 211 -8.68 10.74 4.09
C TYR A 211 -7.46 11.65 4.08
N GLY A 212 -7.28 12.46 3.04
CA GLY A 212 -6.21 13.44 2.95
C GLY A 212 -4.97 12.90 2.23
N TRP A 213 -4.41 11.77 2.66
CA TRP A 213 -3.25 11.16 2.00
C TRP A 213 -3.62 10.00 1.08
N TRP A 214 -2.93 9.91 -0.05
CA TRP A 214 -2.90 8.71 -0.90
C TRP A 214 -1.50 8.11 -0.89
N TYR A 215 -1.40 6.81 -0.58
CA TYR A 215 -0.15 6.06 -0.59
C TYR A 215 -0.17 5.10 -1.79
N PRO A 216 0.71 5.27 -2.79
CA PRO A 216 0.75 4.40 -3.97
C PRO A 216 1.47 3.06 -3.70
N GLY A 217 1.70 2.69 -2.45
CA GLY A 217 2.61 1.61 -2.04
C GLY A 217 4.09 2.01 -2.11
N PHE A 218 5.00 1.05 -1.90
CA PHE A 218 6.44 1.32 -1.89
C PHE A 218 6.95 1.86 -3.23
N TYR A 219 8.01 2.65 -3.19
CA TYR A 219 8.75 3.17 -4.33
C TYR A 219 10.16 2.63 -4.29
N ILE A 220 10.55 1.95 -5.37
CA ILE A 220 11.90 1.45 -5.57
C ILE A 220 12.51 2.26 -6.71
N HIS A 221 13.46 3.13 -6.39
CA HIS A 221 14.00 4.11 -7.34
C HIS A 221 14.69 3.46 -8.56
N SER A 222 15.41 2.36 -8.31
CA SER A 222 16.12 1.58 -9.32
C SER A 222 15.20 0.75 -10.22
N CYS A 223 13.92 0.58 -9.87
CA CYS A 223 12.98 -0.26 -10.62
C CYS A 223 12.18 0.56 -11.65
N PRO A 224 12.38 0.36 -12.97
CA PRO A 224 11.67 1.13 -14.00
C PRO A 224 10.14 1.00 -13.91
N LYS A 225 9.63 -0.18 -13.54
CA LYS A 225 8.19 -0.44 -13.36
C LYS A 225 7.58 0.38 -12.22
N MET A 226 8.39 0.92 -11.31
CA MET A 226 7.95 1.68 -10.13
C MET A 226 8.09 3.19 -10.31
N ARG A 227 8.77 3.66 -11.37
CA ARG A 227 9.00 5.08 -11.62
C ARG A 227 7.72 5.87 -11.87
N TYR A 228 6.64 5.25 -12.36
CA TYR A 228 5.38 5.96 -12.61
C TYR A 228 4.77 6.59 -11.35
N LYS A 229 5.07 6.08 -10.14
CA LYS A 229 4.46 6.54 -8.90
C LYS A 229 4.82 8.01 -8.59
N ILE A 230 6.01 8.45 -8.99
CA ILE A 230 6.46 9.83 -8.76
C ILE A 230 5.87 10.83 -9.77
N ASP A 231 5.17 10.36 -10.81
CA ASP A 231 4.49 11.23 -11.79
C ASP A 231 3.20 11.86 -11.20
N TYR A 232 2.74 11.38 -10.05
CA TYR A 232 1.60 11.92 -9.31
C TYR A 232 2.15 12.90 -8.29
N SER A 233 2.05 14.20 -8.53
CA SER A 233 2.74 15.21 -7.71
C SER A 233 1.76 16.20 -7.05
N PRO A 234 2.14 16.81 -5.91
CA PRO A 234 3.41 16.64 -5.18
C PRO A 234 3.49 15.32 -4.39
N GLN A 235 4.70 14.73 -4.31
CA GLN A 235 4.99 13.57 -3.47
C GLN A 235 5.89 13.95 -2.30
N PHE A 236 5.78 13.17 -1.23
CA PHE A 236 6.68 13.18 -0.09
C PHE A 236 7.27 11.79 0.08
N ILE A 237 8.52 11.72 0.52
CA ILE A 237 9.23 10.48 0.84
C ILE A 237 9.46 10.40 2.35
N LEU A 238 9.33 9.20 2.91
CA LEU A 238 9.66 8.94 4.31
C LEU A 238 11.15 8.64 4.44
N ASP A 239 11.86 9.40 5.27
CA ASP A 239 13.23 9.07 5.66
C ASP A 239 13.23 7.74 6.43
N PRO A 240 13.96 6.71 5.96
CA PRO A 240 13.93 5.38 6.57
C PRO A 240 14.53 5.34 7.98
N VAL A 241 15.38 6.31 8.34
CA VAL A 241 16.06 6.36 9.65
C VAL A 241 15.34 7.32 10.59
N ALA A 242 15.08 8.55 10.17
CA ALA A 242 14.46 9.55 11.03
C ALA A 242 12.93 9.47 11.08
N LEU A 243 12.30 8.72 10.16
CA LEU A 243 10.85 8.59 10.04
C LEU A 243 10.14 9.94 9.85
N LYS A 244 10.84 10.86 9.17
CA LYS A 244 10.33 12.19 8.84
C LYS A 244 9.99 12.27 7.36
N TRP A 245 8.95 13.02 7.06
CA TRP A 245 8.50 13.27 5.70
C TRP A 245 9.25 14.45 5.11
N ASP A 246 9.85 14.24 3.95
CA ASP A 246 10.52 15.26 3.15
C ASP A 246 9.86 15.32 1.75
N PRO A 247 9.84 16.49 1.08
CA PRO A 247 9.39 16.57 -0.32
C PRO A 247 10.22 15.65 -1.21
N LEU A 248 9.58 14.89 -2.10
CA LEU A 248 10.26 14.11 -3.13
C LEU A 248 10.46 15.00 -4.37
N ASP A 249 11.50 15.82 -4.32
CA ASP A 249 11.86 16.76 -5.37
C ASP A 249 13.08 16.30 -6.18
N ARG A 250 13.59 17.21 -7.03
CA ARG A 250 14.74 16.90 -7.89
C ARG A 250 16.03 16.65 -7.10
N GLU A 251 16.23 17.33 -5.98
CA GLU A 251 17.44 17.16 -5.18
C GLU A 251 17.45 15.76 -4.54
N VAL A 252 16.30 15.31 -4.03
CA VAL A 252 16.14 13.96 -3.51
C VAL A 252 16.30 12.90 -4.60
N LEU A 253 15.73 13.12 -5.79
CA LEU A 253 15.89 12.20 -6.92
C LEU A 253 17.35 12.09 -7.35
N ASP A 254 18.07 13.21 -7.44
CA ASP A 254 19.49 13.24 -7.78
C ASP A 254 20.36 12.53 -6.71
N LEU A 255 19.92 12.46 -5.46
CA LEU A 255 20.56 11.66 -4.40
C LEU A 255 20.29 10.17 -4.59
N LEU A 256 19.05 9.79 -4.88
CA LEU A 256 18.63 8.41 -5.12
C LEU A 256 19.29 7.82 -6.39
N ASP A 257 19.59 8.65 -7.40
CA ASP A 257 20.35 8.24 -8.58
C ASP A 257 21.82 7.88 -8.25
N LYS A 258 22.38 8.47 -7.18
CA LYS A 258 23.81 8.34 -6.82
C LYS A 258 24.10 7.30 -5.76
N ARG A 259 23.10 6.91 -4.96
CA ARG A 259 23.29 6.04 -3.79
C ARG A 259 22.25 4.93 -3.76
N PRO A 260 22.65 3.70 -3.39
CA PRO A 260 21.70 2.60 -3.24
C PRO A 260 20.70 2.90 -2.12
N PHE A 261 21.17 3.46 -1.00
CA PHE A 261 20.38 3.83 0.17
C PHE A 261 20.56 5.32 0.49
N VAL A 262 19.46 6.00 0.81
CA VAL A 262 19.42 7.43 1.13
C VAL A 262 18.61 7.65 2.42
N SER A 263 19.22 8.34 3.39
CA SER A 263 18.53 8.94 4.53
C SER A 263 18.83 10.43 4.54
N LEU A 264 17.81 11.25 4.31
CA LEU A 264 17.94 12.70 4.17
C LEU A 264 18.39 13.38 5.47
N SER A 265 17.99 12.83 6.62
CA SER A 265 18.47 13.23 7.94
C SER A 265 19.96 12.99 8.10
N GLN A 266 20.49 11.86 7.63
CA GLN A 266 21.93 11.58 7.65
C GLN A 266 22.69 12.46 6.65
N GLU A 267 22.13 12.70 5.45
CA GLU A 267 22.71 13.64 4.47
C GLU A 267 22.84 15.06 5.06
N ARG A 268 21.80 15.56 5.72
CA ARG A 268 21.80 16.89 6.34
C ARG A 268 22.84 17.03 7.46
N LEU A 269 23.13 15.94 8.18
CA LEU A 269 24.15 15.92 9.22
C LEU A 269 25.58 15.81 8.67
N GLY A 270 25.75 15.71 7.33
CA GLY A 270 27.05 15.52 6.71
C GLY A 270 27.70 14.19 7.07
N VAL A 271 26.90 13.21 7.51
CA VAL A 271 27.36 11.85 7.76
C VAL A 271 27.59 11.22 6.40
N SER A 272 28.79 11.45 5.85
CA SER A 272 29.26 10.75 4.67
C SER A 272 29.26 9.25 4.97
N ALA A 273 28.61 8.47 4.11
CA ALA A 273 28.62 7.01 4.14
C ALA A 273 30.05 6.41 3.99
N ALA A 274 31.09 7.23 3.82
CA ALA A 274 32.50 6.81 3.79
C ALA A 274 33.03 6.21 5.11
N ALA A 275 32.21 6.09 6.17
CA ALA A 275 32.54 5.34 7.37
C ALA A 275 31.97 3.89 7.39
N ILE A 276 31.26 3.46 6.34
CA ILE A 276 30.60 2.13 6.29
C ILE A 276 30.74 1.54 4.87
N GLN A 277 31.93 1.00 4.58
CA GLN A 277 32.24 0.01 3.53
C GLN A 277 32.99 -1.11 4.29
N ASP A 278 32.72 -2.40 4.20
CA ASP A 278 32.38 -3.25 3.06
C ASP A 278 31.50 -4.43 3.51
N VAL A 279 30.48 -4.79 2.73
CA VAL A 279 30.06 -6.20 2.64
C VAL A 279 30.07 -6.54 1.15
N ASP A 280 30.98 -7.43 0.79
CA ASP A 280 31.20 -7.93 -0.56
C ASP A 280 29.92 -8.62 -1.08
N PRO A 281 29.30 -8.17 -2.18
CA PRO A 281 28.12 -8.82 -2.76
C PRO A 281 28.42 -10.20 -3.36
N ASN A 282 29.68 -10.64 -3.37
CA ASN A 282 30.14 -11.77 -4.15
C ASN A 282 30.91 -12.83 -3.33
N ALA A 283 30.67 -12.91 -2.02
CA ALA A 283 31.13 -14.02 -1.19
C ALA A 283 30.43 -15.32 -1.64
N LYS A 284 31.03 -15.99 -2.62
CA LYS A 284 30.64 -17.32 -3.09
C LYS A 284 30.72 -18.32 -1.94
N ILE A 285 29.58 -18.87 -1.55
CA ILE A 285 29.53 -20.20 -0.95
C ILE A 285 29.52 -21.21 -2.11
N SER A 286 30.41 -22.19 -1.99
CA SER A 286 30.88 -23.11 -3.02
C SER A 286 29.86 -24.18 -3.45
N ASP A 287 29.85 -24.43 -4.76
CA ASP A 287 29.46 -25.61 -5.55
C ASP A 287 29.01 -26.89 -4.81
N VAL A 288 27.80 -27.39 -5.10
CA VAL A 288 27.48 -28.83 -5.38
C VAL A 288 26.16 -28.89 -6.21
N PRO A 289 25.80 -29.98 -6.93
CA PRO A 289 25.67 -29.99 -8.39
C PRO A 289 24.23 -30.18 -8.92
N GLU A 290 24.03 -29.87 -10.20
CA GLU A 290 22.89 -30.33 -10.99
C GLU A 290 22.86 -31.87 -11.05
N ASP A 291 21.76 -32.51 -10.66
CA ASP A 291 21.34 -33.77 -11.27
C ASP A 291 19.81 -33.96 -11.22
N SER A 292 19.42 -34.76 -12.20
CA SER A 292 18.15 -35.10 -12.80
C SER A 292 17.17 -35.87 -11.92
N GLY A 293 15.90 -35.83 -12.36
CA GLY A 293 14.76 -36.21 -11.54
C GLY A 293 14.49 -37.70 -11.36
N SER A 294 13.53 -37.97 -10.48
CA SER A 294 12.61 -39.11 -10.54
C SER A 294 11.41 -38.85 -9.64
N ASP A 295 10.23 -39.19 -10.14
CA ASP A 295 8.95 -39.26 -9.44
C ASP A 295 9.04 -40.10 -8.15
N ASP A 296 8.41 -39.67 -7.07
CA ASP A 296 7.37 -40.42 -6.36
C ASP A 296 6.80 -39.60 -5.18
N ASP A 297 5.48 -39.68 -5.05
CA ASP A 297 4.64 -39.06 -4.03
C ASP A 297 5.09 -39.42 -2.59
N ASP A 298 5.24 -38.42 -1.71
CA ASP A 298 4.72 -38.42 -0.33
C ASP A 298 5.03 -37.09 0.39
N GLU A 299 4.11 -36.67 1.26
CA GLU A 299 4.09 -35.42 2.04
C GLU A 299 5.41 -35.09 2.76
N VAL A 300 6.00 -33.93 2.46
CA VAL A 300 6.93 -33.23 3.35
C VAL A 300 6.67 -31.72 3.27
N ASP A 301 6.25 -31.15 4.39
CA ASP A 301 6.34 -29.71 4.66
C ASP A 301 7.83 -29.31 4.61
N GLU A 302 8.27 -28.64 3.55
CA GLU A 302 9.54 -27.91 3.53
C GLU A 302 9.26 -26.43 3.75
N ASP A 303 9.15 -26.12 5.05
CA ASP A 303 9.31 -24.80 5.63
C ASP A 303 10.80 -24.44 5.59
N ASP A 304 11.28 -23.93 4.46
CA ASP A 304 12.66 -23.43 4.29
C ASP A 304 12.81 -21.98 4.83
N GLY A 305 12.16 -21.64 5.95
CA GLY A 305 12.11 -20.28 6.53
C GLY A 305 12.87 -20.06 7.85
N ASP A 306 13.31 -21.11 8.55
CA ASP A 306 13.48 -21.02 10.01
C ASP A 306 14.79 -20.39 10.54
N ASP A 307 15.79 -20.08 9.70
CA ASP A 307 17.08 -19.54 10.19
C ASP A 307 17.19 -17.99 10.15
N GLU A 308 16.31 -17.27 9.41
CA GLU A 308 16.30 -15.79 9.40
C GLU A 308 15.43 -15.15 10.49
N ASP A 309 14.50 -15.91 11.09
CA ASP A 309 13.46 -15.39 12.00
C ASP A 309 13.90 -15.16 13.46
N ASN A 310 15.15 -15.46 13.79
CA ASN A 310 15.71 -15.33 15.15
C ASN A 310 16.78 -14.24 15.29
N ILE A 311 16.71 -13.17 14.47
CA ILE A 311 17.60 -12.02 14.61
C ILE A 311 16.97 -10.99 15.55
N TRP A 312 17.60 -10.78 16.70
CA TRP A 312 17.20 -9.73 17.64
C TRP A 312 17.17 -8.35 16.96
N LEU A 313 16.05 -7.63 17.02
CA LEU A 313 15.82 -6.39 16.30
C LEU A 313 16.86 -5.30 16.63
N PHE A 314 17.36 -5.28 17.85
CA PHE A 314 18.38 -4.32 18.28
C PHE A 314 19.79 -4.62 17.72
N SER A 315 20.03 -5.82 17.18
CA SER A 315 21.26 -6.18 16.48
C SER A 315 21.09 -6.19 14.95
N SER A 316 19.88 -6.01 14.42
CA SER A 316 19.62 -6.13 12.99
C SER A 316 20.11 -4.94 12.14
N GLU A 317 20.40 -3.81 12.78
CA GLU A 317 20.65 -2.51 12.16
C GLU A 317 19.49 -1.99 11.28
N MET A 318 18.28 -2.52 11.48
CA MET A 318 17.11 -2.11 10.70
C MET A 318 16.88 -0.58 10.83
N PRO A 319 16.74 0.16 9.72
CA PRO A 319 16.50 1.60 9.75
C PRO A 319 15.24 1.99 10.53
N GLY A 320 15.35 3.08 11.30
CA GLY A 320 14.22 3.66 12.02
C GLY A 320 13.87 2.97 13.34
N ILE A 321 14.64 1.95 13.74
CA ILE A 321 14.53 1.33 15.06
C ILE A 321 15.26 2.23 16.08
N PRO A 322 14.59 2.62 17.19
CA PRO A 322 15.25 3.35 18.27
C PRO A 322 16.40 2.54 18.87
N SER A 323 17.46 3.23 19.30
CA SER A 323 18.59 2.55 19.95
C SER A 323 18.17 1.84 21.24
N LEU A 324 18.85 0.74 21.56
CA LEU A 324 18.63 -0.01 22.80
C LEU A 324 18.71 0.88 24.05
N SER A 325 19.68 1.81 24.08
CA SER A 325 19.84 2.76 25.19
C SER A 325 18.65 3.72 25.32
N SER A 326 17.96 4.04 24.23
CA SER A 326 16.70 4.80 24.29
C SER A 326 15.55 3.95 24.80
N ILE A 327 15.44 2.70 24.35
CA ILE A 327 14.33 1.81 24.75
C ILE A 327 14.40 1.42 26.23
N ILE A 328 15.59 1.15 26.77
CA ILE A 328 15.75 0.80 28.20
C ILE A 328 15.22 1.89 29.14
N THR A 329 15.17 3.15 28.68
CA THR A 329 14.65 4.27 29.49
C THR A 329 13.13 4.38 29.52
N LEU A 330 12.42 3.60 28.70
CA LEU A 330 10.96 3.63 28.63
C LEU A 330 10.32 2.84 29.77
N ASP A 331 9.24 3.37 30.33
CA ASP A 331 8.41 2.66 31.30
C ASP A 331 7.48 1.68 30.58
N MET A 332 7.94 0.44 30.44
CA MET A 332 7.17 -0.65 29.85
C MET A 332 6.35 -1.43 30.89
N ASP A 333 6.34 -1.02 32.17
CA ASP A 333 5.71 -1.76 33.27
C ASP A 333 4.18 -1.69 33.24
N ARG A 334 3.63 -0.78 32.43
CA ARG A 334 2.19 -0.48 32.36
C ARG A 334 1.52 -0.95 31.07
N ILE A 335 2.26 -1.62 30.19
CA ILE A 335 1.70 -2.19 28.95
C ILE A 335 0.67 -3.25 29.34
N LEU A 336 -0.50 -3.17 28.71
CA LEU A 336 -1.64 -4.00 29.07
C LEU A 336 -1.51 -5.41 28.48
N LEU A 337 -1.96 -6.39 29.25
CA LEU A 337 -1.99 -7.81 28.92
C LEU A 337 -3.43 -8.31 28.98
N LYS A 338 -3.85 -9.05 27.97
CA LYS A 338 -5.09 -9.83 27.99
C LYS A 338 -4.76 -11.32 27.98
N ILE A 339 -5.09 -12.01 29.07
CA ILE A 339 -4.76 -13.43 29.27
C ILE A 339 -5.98 -14.32 29.02
N THR A 340 -7.19 -13.84 29.32
CA THR A 340 -8.43 -14.58 29.10
C THR A 340 -9.46 -13.71 28.37
N PRO A 341 -10.41 -14.31 27.61
CA PRO A 341 -11.37 -13.56 26.79
C PRO A 341 -12.20 -12.55 27.60
N ASP A 342 -12.71 -12.98 28.75
CA ASP A 342 -13.63 -12.23 29.62
C ASP A 342 -13.00 -11.78 30.95
N GLY A 343 -11.68 -11.95 31.10
CA GLY A 343 -10.96 -11.57 32.30
C GLY A 343 -10.60 -10.09 32.34
N PRO A 344 -10.08 -9.62 33.49
CA PRO A 344 -9.50 -8.28 33.59
C PRO A 344 -8.23 -8.17 32.73
N LEU A 345 -7.86 -6.94 32.40
CA LEU A 345 -6.55 -6.61 31.86
C LEU A 345 -5.53 -6.55 33.00
N TYR A 346 -4.35 -7.09 32.76
CA TYR A 346 -3.21 -7.02 33.66
C TYR A 346 -2.14 -6.09 33.08
N LYS A 347 -1.19 -5.67 33.90
CA LYS A 347 0.00 -4.95 33.45
C LYS A 347 1.16 -5.92 33.32
N THR A 348 2.12 -5.60 32.47
CA THR A 348 3.42 -6.28 32.42
C THR A 348 4.08 -6.38 33.80
N SER A 349 3.97 -5.35 34.65
CA SER A 349 4.45 -5.39 36.04
C SER A 349 3.80 -6.46 36.93
N ASP A 350 2.61 -6.94 36.57
CA ASP A 350 1.90 -7.95 37.38
C ASP A 350 2.48 -9.36 37.14
N LEU A 351 3.38 -9.53 36.16
CA LEU A 351 4.03 -10.80 35.87
C LEU A 351 5.20 -11.07 36.81
N VAL A 352 5.22 -12.26 37.40
CA VAL A 352 6.20 -12.69 38.41
C VAL A 352 7.66 -12.54 37.93
N SER A 353 7.93 -12.83 36.65
CA SER A 353 9.27 -12.78 36.08
C SER A 353 9.66 -11.41 35.52
N TRP A 354 8.77 -10.42 35.49
CA TRP A 354 9.01 -9.14 34.80
C TRP A 354 10.18 -8.35 35.39
N GLU A 355 10.20 -8.18 36.71
CA GLU A 355 11.26 -7.44 37.41
C GLU A 355 12.62 -8.16 37.38
N GLN A 356 12.61 -9.48 37.16
CA GLN A 356 13.82 -10.31 37.11
C GLN A 356 14.46 -10.33 35.71
N GLN A 357 13.74 -9.84 34.70
CA GLN A 357 14.18 -9.80 33.32
C GLN A 357 14.67 -8.39 32.94
N THR A 358 15.62 -8.36 32.01
CA THR A 358 16.15 -7.15 31.39
C THR A 358 15.87 -7.16 29.88
N VAL A 359 16.02 -6.02 29.21
CA VAL A 359 15.78 -5.93 27.76
C VAL A 359 16.86 -6.65 26.98
N GLU A 360 18.08 -6.69 27.52
CA GLU A 360 19.27 -7.29 26.91
C GLU A 360 19.28 -8.82 26.99
N GLN A 361 18.41 -9.40 27.82
CA GLN A 361 18.25 -10.85 27.95
C GLN A 361 17.29 -11.38 26.88
N TRP A 362 17.81 -11.54 25.67
CA TRP A 362 17.08 -12.13 24.55
C TRP A 362 17.48 -13.60 24.32
N PRO A 363 16.51 -14.53 24.09
CA PRO A 363 15.06 -14.30 24.10
C PRO A 363 14.51 -14.19 25.54
N GLY A 364 13.57 -13.27 25.74
CA GLY A 364 12.93 -13.03 27.04
C GLY A 364 11.67 -12.18 26.87
N LEU A 365 10.71 -12.27 27.78
CA LEU A 365 9.44 -11.53 27.64
C LEU A 365 9.66 -10.03 27.63
N ARG A 366 10.49 -9.51 28.55
CA ARG A 366 10.82 -8.08 28.59
C ARG A 366 11.57 -7.62 27.34
N ALA A 367 12.46 -8.45 26.80
CA ALA A 367 13.15 -8.20 25.53
C ALA A 367 12.16 -8.17 24.36
N GLY A 368 11.23 -9.13 24.28
CA GLY A 368 10.22 -9.17 23.21
C GLY A 368 9.23 -8.00 23.27
N VAL A 369 8.83 -7.56 24.47
CA VAL A 369 8.02 -6.34 24.62
C VAL A 369 8.79 -5.11 24.16
N ALA A 370 10.08 -5.01 24.49
CA ALA A 370 10.94 -3.93 24.03
C ALA A 370 11.10 -3.92 22.51
N GLU A 371 11.27 -5.09 21.87
CA GLU A 371 11.30 -5.22 20.41
C GLU A 371 9.98 -4.76 19.78
N LEU A 372 8.84 -5.17 20.34
CA LEU A 372 7.53 -4.74 19.88
C LEU A 372 7.36 -3.22 19.96
N VAL A 373 7.73 -2.61 21.09
CA VAL A 373 7.68 -1.15 21.28
C VAL A 373 8.62 -0.44 20.29
N ALA A 374 9.82 -0.97 20.06
CA ALA A 374 10.77 -0.41 19.11
C ALA A 374 10.29 -0.50 17.66
N ALA A 375 9.65 -1.61 17.28
CA ALA A 375 9.11 -1.86 15.94
C ALA A 375 7.87 -1.00 15.65
N ILE A 376 6.94 -0.90 16.60
CA ILE A 376 5.70 -0.14 16.45
C ILE A 376 5.97 1.37 16.55
N GLY A 377 6.82 1.77 17.50
CA GLY A 377 7.08 3.17 17.82
C GLY A 377 6.81 3.45 19.31
N PRO A 378 7.77 4.03 20.05
CA PRO A 378 7.59 4.41 21.46
C PRO A 378 6.40 5.36 21.71
N ASP A 379 6.04 6.17 20.72
CA ASP A 379 4.91 7.11 20.77
C ASP A 379 3.54 6.42 20.81
N LEU A 380 3.47 5.14 20.45
CA LEU A 380 2.25 4.33 20.48
C LEU A 380 2.21 3.36 21.66
N MET A 381 3.21 3.37 22.54
CA MET A 381 3.34 2.41 23.65
C MET A 381 2.08 2.33 24.53
N ASP A 382 1.45 3.48 24.82
CA ASP A 382 0.23 3.56 25.64
C ASP A 382 -1.02 2.99 24.96
N GLN A 383 -0.94 2.67 23.67
CA GLN A 383 -2.04 2.08 22.89
C GLN A 383 -1.85 0.57 22.69
N ILE A 384 -0.74 0.00 23.17
CA ILE A 384 -0.43 -1.42 23.02
C ILE A 384 -1.19 -2.23 24.08
N CYS A 385 -1.81 -3.32 23.62
CA CYS A 385 -2.30 -4.40 24.47
C CYS A 385 -1.79 -5.72 23.90
N LEU A 386 -1.08 -6.50 24.71
CA LEU A 386 -0.61 -7.83 24.34
C LEU A 386 -1.73 -8.82 24.58
N ASP A 387 -2.24 -9.43 23.51
CA ASP A 387 -3.35 -10.37 23.57
C ASP A 387 -2.84 -11.81 23.47
N PHE A 388 -2.82 -12.50 24.61
CA PHE A 388 -2.39 -13.91 24.74
C PHE A 388 -3.57 -14.89 24.69
N VAL A 389 -4.79 -14.40 24.41
CA VAL A 389 -5.95 -15.27 24.25
C VAL A 389 -5.77 -16.09 22.97
N SER A 390 -5.74 -17.43 23.07
CA SER A 390 -5.75 -18.28 21.87
C SER A 390 -7.00 -17.99 21.07
N ARG A 391 -6.83 -17.57 19.80
CA ARG A 391 -7.96 -17.32 18.89
C ARG A 391 -8.55 -18.61 18.36
#